data_AF-E9DX72-F1
#
_entry.id   AF-E9DX72-F1
#
_cell.length_a   1.000
_cell.length_b   1.000
_cell.length_c   1.000
_cell.angle_alpha   90.00
_cell.angle_beta   90.00
_cell.angle_gamma   90.00
#
_symmetry.space_group_name_H-M   'P 1'
#
loop_
_entity.id
_entity.type
_entity.pdbx_description
1 polymer ?
#
loop_
_entity_poly.entity_id
_entity_poly.type
_entity_poly.pdbx_seq_one_letter_code
_entity_poly.pdbx_strand_id
1 'polypeptide(L)'
;MSSQISRSTTKAKLSIERAGYHIIKDAEHSKVNIGENESQRDMGKGRRFAQFYKEGYKTKTPNGLDFVYQNTIADEEIGPIVHSIIRQPRWGYLRFYSTKTLSADYAWFFRNHDEFNTDEPIQTLMVQFWLPGSRVVFYQGSQRQAFKAKEDLESFGIFRTPRSNMEKGDIVSAEEDMPNGG
;
A
#
# COMPACT_ATOMS: atom_id res chain seq x y z
N MET A 1 34.48 -12.96 -4.26
CA MET A 1 33.32 -13.31 -3.41
C MET A 1 32.07 -12.97 -4.19
N SER A 2 31.35 -14.02 -4.62
CA SER A 2 30.28 -13.97 -5.61
C SER A 2 29.04 -13.30 -5.04
N SER A 3 28.53 -12.29 -5.75
CA SER A 3 27.28 -11.59 -5.49
C SER A 3 26.09 -12.53 -5.60
N GLN A 4 25.68 -13.13 -4.48
CA GLN A 4 24.34 -13.67 -4.30
C GLN A 4 23.36 -12.51 -4.08
N ILE A 5 23.26 -11.59 -5.06
CA ILE A 5 22.03 -10.81 -5.20
C ILE A 5 20.98 -11.84 -5.59
N SER A 6 20.23 -12.25 -4.57
CA SER A 6 19.50 -13.51 -4.50
C SER A 6 18.57 -13.68 -5.70
N ARG A 7 18.67 -14.84 -6.39
CA ARG A 7 17.65 -15.29 -7.35
C ARG A 7 16.23 -15.29 -6.74
N SER A 8 16.09 -15.29 -5.41
CA SER A 8 14.79 -15.18 -4.73
C SER A 8 14.20 -13.77 -4.81
N THR A 9 15.00 -12.70 -4.75
CA THR A 9 14.50 -11.31 -4.84
C THR A 9 14.01 -10.99 -6.25
N THR A 10 14.71 -11.46 -7.29
CA THR A 10 14.25 -11.29 -8.68
C THR A 10 12.98 -12.10 -8.98
N LYS A 11 12.89 -13.33 -8.46
CA LYS A 11 11.65 -14.13 -8.56
C LYS A 11 10.51 -13.48 -7.78
N ALA A 12 10.74 -12.94 -6.60
CA ALA A 12 9.74 -12.24 -5.80
C ALA A 12 9.23 -10.97 -6.51
N LYS A 13 10.12 -10.15 -7.06
CA LYS A 13 9.75 -8.93 -7.79
C LYS A 13 8.88 -9.23 -9.03
N LEU A 14 9.29 -10.20 -9.86
CA LEU A 14 8.50 -10.66 -11.01
C LEU A 14 7.15 -11.30 -10.59
N SER A 15 7.08 -11.84 -9.38
CA SER A 15 5.88 -12.49 -8.84
C SER A 15 4.89 -11.48 -8.25
N ILE A 16 5.40 -10.40 -7.64
CA ILE A 16 4.64 -9.23 -7.14
C ILE A 16 3.94 -8.53 -8.31
N GLU A 17 4.66 -8.26 -9.40
CA GLU A 17 4.10 -7.66 -10.61
C GLU A 17 3.04 -8.56 -11.27
N ARG A 18 3.26 -9.89 -11.31
CA ARG A 18 2.29 -10.87 -11.82
C ARG A 18 1.02 -11.00 -10.97
N ALA A 19 1.09 -10.66 -9.68
CA ALA A 19 -0.04 -10.70 -8.76
C ALA A 19 -0.83 -9.38 -8.72
N GLY A 20 -0.42 -8.37 -9.51
CA GLY A 20 -1.09 -7.07 -9.58
C GLY A 20 -0.68 -6.10 -8.47
N TYR A 21 0.42 -6.36 -7.75
CA TYR A 21 0.97 -5.43 -6.78
C TYR A 21 1.98 -4.51 -7.47
N HIS A 22 1.86 -3.21 -7.23
CA HIS A 22 2.78 -2.19 -7.71
C HIS A 22 3.38 -1.46 -6.51
N ILE A 23 4.70 -1.53 -6.35
CA ILE A 23 5.42 -0.88 -5.26
C ILE A 23 6.14 0.34 -5.83
N ILE A 24 5.80 1.51 -5.31
CA ILE A 24 6.47 2.77 -5.63
C ILE A 24 7.34 3.11 -4.41
N LYS A 25 8.64 3.35 -4.65
CA LYS A 25 9.60 3.69 -3.59
C LYS A 25 10.25 5.02 -3.90
N ASP A 26 10.42 5.82 -2.86
CA ASP A 26 11.24 7.03 -2.95
C ASP A 26 12.71 6.65 -3.19
N ALA A 27 13.30 7.22 -4.25
CA ALA A 27 14.71 7.06 -4.56
C ALA A 27 15.61 7.61 -3.44
N GLU A 28 16.79 7.02 -3.25
CA GLU A 28 17.69 7.40 -2.13
C GLU A 28 18.31 8.80 -2.28
N HIS A 29 18.28 9.44 -3.45
CA HIS A 29 18.83 10.79 -3.63
C HIS A 29 18.15 11.57 -4.75
N SER A 30 17.46 12.65 -4.37
CA SER A 30 17.36 13.86 -5.19
C SER A 30 18.08 14.97 -4.42
N LYS A 31 19.35 15.24 -4.77
CA LYS A 31 19.98 16.52 -4.44
C LYS A 31 19.40 17.53 -5.44
N VAL A 32 18.46 18.36 -5.03
CA VAL A 32 17.96 19.44 -5.90
C VAL A 32 18.02 20.77 -5.16
N ASN A 33 18.66 21.73 -5.84
CA ASN A 33 18.73 23.14 -5.48
C ASN A 33 17.31 23.73 -5.51
N ILE A 34 16.94 24.38 -4.42
CA ILE A 34 15.57 24.83 -4.18
C ILE A 34 15.26 26.09 -5.00
N GLY A 35 14.36 25.96 -5.97
CA GLY A 35 13.48 27.04 -6.44
C GLY A 35 12.07 26.84 -5.86
N GLU A 36 11.46 27.90 -5.33
CA GLU A 36 10.36 27.84 -4.35
C GLU A 36 9.06 27.13 -4.80
N ASN A 37 8.87 26.83 -6.09
CA ASN A 37 7.67 26.14 -6.60
C ASN A 37 7.88 24.65 -7.00
N GLU A 38 9.13 24.16 -7.04
CA GLU A 38 9.45 22.73 -7.33
C GLU A 38 9.58 21.88 -6.04
N SER A 39 9.51 22.53 -4.88
CA SER A 39 9.87 21.99 -3.56
C SER A 39 9.05 20.78 -3.08
N GLN A 40 7.83 20.57 -3.59
CA GLN A 40 7.00 19.41 -3.22
C GLN A 40 7.24 18.19 -4.11
N ARG A 41 7.66 18.34 -5.38
CA ARG A 41 7.97 17.18 -6.25
C ARG A 41 9.31 16.56 -5.90
N ASP A 42 10.26 17.36 -5.40
CA ASP A 42 11.58 16.89 -4.95
C ASP A 42 11.55 16.14 -3.62
N MET A 43 10.54 16.41 -2.79
CA MET A 43 10.27 15.66 -1.58
C MET A 43 9.51 14.40 -1.99
N GLY A 44 10.17 13.24 -2.03
CA GLY A 44 9.54 11.97 -2.39
C GLY A 44 8.20 11.69 -1.65
N LYS A 45 7.36 10.81 -2.22
CA LYS A 45 6.01 10.47 -1.74
C LYS A 45 5.97 10.11 -0.26
N GLY A 46 6.90 9.27 0.19
CA GLY A 46 7.02 8.85 1.58
C GLY A 46 7.34 10.00 2.53
N ARG A 47 8.21 10.93 2.12
CA ARG A 47 8.53 12.14 2.91
C ARG A 47 7.37 13.13 2.95
N ARG A 48 6.69 13.37 1.82
CA ARG A 48 5.47 14.19 1.78
C ARG A 48 4.39 13.63 2.68
N PHE A 49 4.17 12.32 2.63
CA PHE A 49 3.23 11.65 3.51
C PHE A 49 3.63 11.78 4.98
N ALA A 50 4.91 11.62 5.32
CA ALA A 50 5.40 11.80 6.67
C ALA A 50 5.18 13.24 7.19
N GLN A 51 5.35 14.25 6.35
CA GLN A 51 5.04 15.63 6.71
C GLN A 51 3.54 15.82 6.96
N PHE A 52 2.70 15.40 6.01
CA PHE A 52 1.25 15.46 6.15
C PHE A 52 0.74 14.71 7.39
N TYR A 53 1.39 13.60 7.74
CA TYR A 53 1.12 12.85 8.96
C TYR A 53 1.47 13.67 10.22
N LYS A 54 2.66 14.28 10.27
CA LYS A 54 3.10 15.14 11.38
C LYS A 54 2.20 16.36 11.59
N GLU A 55 1.60 16.88 10.53
CA GLU A 55 0.65 18.00 10.57
C GLU A 55 -0.76 17.58 11.09
N GLY A 56 -0.93 16.32 11.47
CA GLY A 56 -2.14 15.79 12.09
C GLY A 56 -3.09 15.08 11.12
N TYR A 57 -2.64 14.78 9.90
CA TYR A 57 -3.32 13.86 8.97
C TYR A 57 -4.83 14.15 8.77
N LYS A 58 -5.13 15.41 8.45
CA LYS A 58 -6.50 15.95 8.42
C LYS A 58 -7.21 15.65 7.09
N THR A 59 -7.37 14.39 6.70
CA THR A 59 -7.97 14.03 5.39
C THR A 59 -9.45 14.42 5.19
N LYS A 60 -10.12 14.97 6.22
CA LYS A 60 -11.49 15.51 6.11
C LYS A 60 -11.53 17.01 5.78
N THR A 61 -10.38 17.66 5.64
CA THR A 61 -10.30 19.07 5.20
C THR A 61 -10.10 19.14 3.69
N PRO A 62 -10.40 20.27 3.04
CA PRO A 62 -10.10 20.47 1.62
C PRO A 62 -8.65 20.13 1.28
N ASN A 63 -7.68 20.68 2.03
CA ASN A 63 -6.25 20.38 1.84
C ASN A 63 -5.92 18.89 2.01
N GLY A 64 -6.60 18.21 2.93
CA GLY A 64 -6.40 16.78 3.14
C GLY A 64 -6.96 15.91 2.01
N LEU A 65 -8.10 16.31 1.42
CA LEU A 65 -8.66 15.66 0.23
C LEU A 65 -7.80 15.94 -1.00
N ASP A 66 -7.31 17.17 -1.16
CA ASP A 66 -6.35 17.53 -2.22
C ASP A 66 -5.08 16.70 -2.12
N PHE A 67 -4.54 16.52 -0.91
CA PHE A 67 -3.40 15.65 -0.69
C PHE A 67 -3.70 14.21 -1.15
N VAL A 68 -4.85 13.63 -0.77
CA VAL A 68 -5.22 12.28 -1.23
C VAL A 68 -5.34 12.24 -2.75
N TYR A 69 -6.01 13.21 -3.37
CA TYR A 69 -6.21 13.26 -4.82
C TYR A 69 -4.87 13.31 -5.57
N GLN A 70 -3.96 14.20 -5.15
CA GLN A 70 -2.64 14.40 -5.76
C GLN A 70 -1.74 13.17 -5.66
N ASN A 71 -1.91 12.35 -4.62
CA ASN A 71 -1.10 11.15 -4.39
C ASN A 71 -1.83 9.86 -4.78
N THR A 72 -2.98 9.95 -5.44
CA THR A 72 -3.74 8.79 -5.93
C THR A 72 -4.16 8.96 -7.40
N ILE A 73 -5.27 9.63 -7.67
CA ILE A 73 -5.87 9.71 -9.02
C ILE A 73 -5.06 10.64 -9.93
N ALA A 74 -4.61 11.78 -9.41
CA ALA A 74 -3.81 12.73 -10.18
C ALA A 74 -2.32 12.36 -10.24
N ASP A 75 -1.93 11.26 -9.58
CA ASP A 75 -0.56 10.79 -9.60
C ASP A 75 -0.28 10.10 -10.94
N GLU A 76 0.76 10.56 -11.64
CA GLU A 76 1.11 10.10 -12.99
C GLU A 76 1.57 8.64 -13.02
N GLU A 77 1.96 8.05 -11.88
CA GLU A 77 2.33 6.63 -11.79
C GLU A 77 1.12 5.75 -11.45
N ILE A 78 0.21 6.22 -10.60
CA ILE A 78 -0.96 5.44 -10.14
C ILE A 78 -2.12 5.51 -11.13
N GLY A 79 -2.41 6.70 -11.68
CA GLY A 79 -3.53 6.91 -12.60
C GLY A 79 -3.55 5.93 -13.77
N PRO A 80 -2.44 5.77 -14.53
CA PRO A 80 -2.36 4.80 -15.63
C PRO A 80 -2.59 3.35 -15.18
N ILE A 81 -2.09 2.96 -14.00
CA ILE A 81 -2.31 1.61 -13.44
C ILE A 81 -3.81 1.40 -13.20
N VAL A 82 -4.50 2.36 -12.58
CA VAL A 82 -5.93 2.24 -12.29
C VAL A 82 -6.72 2.06 -13.59
N HIS A 83 -6.45 2.91 -14.58
CA HIS A 83 -7.15 2.87 -15.87
C HIS A 83 -6.82 1.63 -16.71
N SER A 84 -5.68 0.98 -16.47
CA SER A 84 -5.32 -0.29 -17.14
C SER A 84 -6.11 -1.48 -16.60
N ILE A 85 -6.51 -1.44 -15.33
CA ILE A 85 -7.22 -2.53 -14.64
C ILE A 85 -8.73 -2.31 -14.72
N ILE A 86 -9.19 -1.10 -14.45
CA ILE A 86 -10.61 -0.74 -14.34
C ILE A 86 -10.98 0.19 -15.50
N ARG A 87 -11.71 -0.32 -16.49
CA ARG A 87 -12.11 0.45 -17.69
C ARG A 87 -12.99 1.67 -17.39
N GLN A 88 -13.86 1.56 -16.39
CA GLN A 88 -14.78 2.63 -15.97
C GLN A 88 -14.78 2.73 -14.44
N PRO A 89 -13.76 3.34 -13.83
CA PRO A 89 -13.64 3.36 -12.39
C PRO A 89 -14.75 4.20 -11.77
N ARG A 90 -15.49 3.60 -10.83
CA ARG A 90 -16.32 4.33 -9.87
C ARG A 90 -15.48 4.57 -8.63
N TRP A 91 -15.40 5.82 -8.20
CA TRP A 91 -14.51 6.22 -7.12
C TRP A 91 -15.25 6.26 -5.79
N GLY A 92 -14.73 5.51 -4.83
CA GLY A 92 -15.10 5.60 -3.42
C GLY A 92 -13.86 5.91 -2.60
N TYR A 93 -13.95 6.92 -1.73
CA TYR A 93 -12.89 7.18 -0.75
C TYR A 93 -13.20 6.43 0.54
N LEU A 94 -12.42 5.37 0.80
CA LEU A 94 -12.44 4.67 2.09
C LEU A 94 -11.15 4.98 2.84
N ARG A 95 -11.30 5.48 4.07
CA ARG A 95 -10.18 5.77 4.95
C ARG A 95 -10.03 4.66 5.97
N PHE A 96 -8.91 3.96 5.89
CA PHE A 96 -8.47 3.03 6.93
C PHE A 96 -7.32 3.67 7.67
N TYR A 97 -7.35 3.62 9.00
CA TYR A 97 -6.37 4.30 9.83
C TYR A 97 -5.92 3.44 10.99
N SER A 98 -4.60 3.39 11.19
CA SER A 98 -4.01 3.02 12.46
C SER A 98 -2.98 4.07 12.84
N THR A 99 -3.14 4.73 13.98
CA THR A 99 -2.11 5.59 14.60
C THR A 99 -0.93 4.76 15.12
N LYS A 100 -1.13 3.44 15.27
CA LYS A 100 -0.23 2.54 15.97
C LYS A 100 0.53 1.68 14.97
N THR A 101 1.75 1.32 15.35
CA THR A 101 2.47 0.24 14.68
C THR A 101 1.63 -1.03 14.77
N LEU A 102 1.19 -1.53 13.62
CA LEU A 102 0.46 -2.77 13.52
C LEU A 102 1.36 -3.93 14.01
N SER A 103 0.83 -4.79 14.89
CA SER A 103 1.61 -5.92 15.40
C SER A 103 2.01 -6.88 14.27
N ALA A 104 3.27 -7.33 14.30
CA ALA A 104 3.83 -8.30 13.38
C ALA A 104 3.30 -9.73 13.59
N ASP A 105 2.59 -9.97 14.70
CA ASP A 105 1.96 -11.26 15.01
C ASP A 105 0.73 -11.54 14.13
N TYR A 106 0.23 -10.51 13.44
CA TYR A 106 -0.96 -10.57 12.62
C TYR A 106 -0.65 -10.22 11.16
N ALA A 107 -1.38 -10.86 10.26
CA ALA A 107 -1.57 -10.38 8.90
C ALA A 107 -2.82 -9.50 8.84
N TRP A 108 -2.71 -8.37 8.13
CA TRP A 108 -3.70 -7.31 8.12
C TRP A 108 -4.34 -7.20 6.72
N PHE A 109 -5.65 -7.01 6.67
CA PHE A 109 -6.44 -6.98 5.44
C PHE A 109 -7.42 -5.82 5.46
N PHE A 110 -7.65 -5.20 4.32
CA PHE A 110 -8.64 -4.14 4.15
C PHE A 110 -9.96 -4.67 3.60
N ARG A 111 -9.93 -5.93 3.17
CA ARG A 111 -11.08 -6.67 2.69
C ARG A 111 -10.84 -8.14 2.96
N ASN A 112 -11.73 -8.75 3.73
CA ASN A 112 -11.96 -10.19 3.67
C ASN A 112 -12.98 -10.40 2.54
N HIS A 113 -12.88 -11.49 1.77
CA HIS A 113 -13.73 -11.77 0.61
C HIS A 113 -15.18 -11.29 0.80
N ASP A 114 -15.80 -10.72 -0.24
CA ASP A 114 -17.22 -10.34 -0.19
C ASP A 114 -18.04 -11.57 0.18
N GLU A 115 -18.48 -11.64 1.45
CA GLU A 115 -19.56 -12.52 1.88
C GLU A 115 -20.93 -11.98 1.42
N PHE A 116 -20.93 -10.78 0.82
CA PHE A 116 -22.12 -10.06 0.40
C PHE A 116 -22.08 -9.85 -1.11
N ASN A 117 -22.66 -10.82 -1.83
CA ASN A 117 -23.03 -10.77 -3.25
C ASN A 117 -21.94 -11.21 -4.25
N THR A 118 -22.06 -12.44 -4.74
CA THR A 118 -21.22 -13.03 -5.80
C THR A 118 -21.55 -12.55 -7.20
N ASP A 119 -22.66 -11.83 -7.36
CA ASP A 119 -23.20 -11.50 -8.69
C ASP A 119 -22.49 -10.30 -9.33
N GLU A 120 -21.82 -9.45 -8.54
CA GLU A 120 -21.00 -8.35 -9.02
C GLU A 120 -19.63 -8.33 -8.30
N PRO A 121 -18.57 -8.86 -8.92
CA PRO A 121 -17.24 -8.79 -8.33
C PRO A 121 -16.76 -7.33 -8.30
N ILE A 122 -16.71 -6.75 -7.10
CA ILE A 122 -16.14 -5.42 -6.91
C ILE A 122 -14.62 -5.54 -7.04
N GLN A 123 -14.05 -4.87 -8.04
CA GLN A 123 -12.60 -4.72 -8.18
C GLN A 123 -12.15 -3.52 -7.35
N THR A 124 -11.31 -3.77 -6.34
CA THR A 124 -10.76 -2.71 -5.49
C THR A 124 -9.28 -2.53 -5.79
N LEU A 125 -8.89 -1.32 -6.18
CA LEU A 125 -7.50 -0.90 -6.10
C LEU A 125 -7.27 -0.25 -4.75
N MET A 126 -6.24 -0.71 -4.04
CA MET A 126 -5.86 -0.16 -2.76
C MET A 126 -4.54 0.59 -2.89
N VAL A 127 -4.56 1.89 -2.62
CA VAL A 127 -3.35 2.71 -2.53
C VAL A 127 -3.01 2.88 -1.06
N GLN A 128 -1.81 2.45 -0.66
CA GLN A 128 -1.33 2.53 0.71
C GLN A 128 -0.10 3.44 0.75
N PHE A 129 -0.10 4.36 1.70
CA PHE A 129 1.04 5.22 1.97
C PHE A 129 1.80 4.71 3.19
N TRP A 130 3.11 4.58 3.05
CA TRP A 130 3.98 4.06 4.09
C TRP A 130 4.90 5.15 4.63
N LEU A 131 4.98 5.24 5.96
CA LEU A 131 5.93 6.13 6.60
C LEU A 131 7.39 5.62 6.40
N PRO A 132 8.37 6.52 6.38
CA PRO A 132 9.79 6.15 6.43
C PRO A 132 10.10 5.16 7.55
N GLY A 133 10.84 4.09 7.23
CA GLY A 133 11.20 3.01 8.15
C GLY A 133 10.15 1.91 8.29
N SER A 134 9.05 1.97 7.52
CA SER A 134 8.06 0.89 7.50
C SER A 134 8.64 -0.39 6.90
N ARG A 135 8.15 -1.55 7.36
CA ARG A 135 8.34 -2.85 6.69
C ARG A 135 6.99 -3.38 6.26
N VAL A 136 6.88 -3.74 4.99
CA VAL A 136 5.65 -4.26 4.40
C VAL A 136 5.84 -5.75 4.14
N VAL A 137 4.84 -6.56 4.50
CA VAL A 137 4.82 -7.99 4.21
C VAL A 137 3.66 -8.28 3.26
N PHE A 138 4.01 -8.73 2.06
CA PHE A 138 3.05 -9.17 1.04
C PHE A 138 2.84 -10.67 1.17
N TYR A 139 1.58 -11.10 1.07
CA TYR A 139 1.22 -12.51 1.07
C TYR A 139 0.58 -12.85 -0.27
N GLN A 140 1.41 -13.20 -1.25
CA GLN A 140 0.92 -13.51 -2.58
C GLN A 140 0.08 -14.78 -2.60
N GLY A 141 -1.03 -14.76 -3.32
CA GLY A 141 -1.98 -15.88 -3.39
C GLY A 141 -3.05 -15.81 -2.31
N SER A 142 -2.86 -14.97 -1.28
CA SER A 142 -3.86 -14.76 -0.23
C SER A 142 -5.18 -14.21 -0.75
N GLN A 143 -5.16 -13.38 -1.80
CA GLN A 143 -6.37 -12.83 -2.41
C GLN A 143 -7.30 -13.88 -3.04
N ARG A 144 -6.82 -15.12 -3.22
CA ARG A 144 -7.59 -16.26 -3.74
C ARG A 144 -8.22 -17.10 -2.62
N GLN A 145 -7.98 -16.75 -1.36
CA GLN A 145 -8.38 -17.52 -0.20
C GLN A 145 -9.20 -16.65 0.74
N ALA A 146 -10.17 -17.29 1.41
CA ALA A 146 -10.91 -16.67 2.51
C ALA A 146 -10.20 -16.98 3.83
N PHE A 147 -10.04 -15.97 4.68
CA PHE A 147 -9.47 -16.15 6.01
C PHE A 147 -10.55 -15.89 7.06
N LYS A 148 -10.43 -16.55 8.20
CA LYS A 148 -11.15 -16.14 9.41
C LYS A 148 -10.47 -14.90 9.98
N ALA A 149 -10.69 -13.76 9.33
CA ALA A 149 -10.21 -12.47 9.76
C ALA A 149 -11.26 -11.81 10.66
N LYS A 150 -10.81 -11.13 11.71
CA LYS A 150 -11.67 -10.35 12.61
C LYS A 150 -11.37 -8.89 12.41
N GLU A 151 -12.39 -8.05 12.46
CA GLU A 151 -12.19 -6.60 12.49
C GLU A 151 -11.34 -6.22 13.72
N ASP A 152 -10.35 -5.37 13.51
CA ASP A 152 -9.57 -4.77 14.57
C ASP A 152 -10.34 -3.58 15.14
N LEU A 153 -10.83 -3.73 16.37
CA LEU A 153 -11.66 -2.70 17.02
C LEU A 153 -10.91 -1.38 17.23
N GLU A 154 -9.58 -1.39 17.18
CA GLU A 154 -8.75 -0.19 17.30
C GLU A 154 -8.39 0.45 15.95
N SER A 155 -8.54 -0.28 14.84
CA SER A 155 -8.18 0.14 13.50
C SER A 155 -9.39 0.03 12.58
N PHE A 156 -10.13 1.13 12.45
CA PHE A 156 -11.41 1.18 11.73
C PHE A 156 -11.30 0.56 10.33
N GLY A 157 -12.12 -0.47 10.08
CA GLY A 157 -12.23 -1.16 8.79
C GLY A 157 -11.03 -2.03 8.41
N ILE A 158 -10.05 -2.23 9.30
CA ILE A 158 -8.95 -3.16 9.07
C ILE A 158 -9.27 -4.49 9.76
N PHE A 159 -9.15 -5.57 9.01
CA PHE A 159 -9.26 -6.93 9.51
C PHE A 159 -7.89 -7.51 9.81
N ARG A 160 -7.83 -8.43 10.77
CA ARG A 160 -6.60 -9.15 11.11
C ARG A 160 -6.85 -10.63 11.28
N THR A 161 -5.83 -11.42 10.95
CA THR A 161 -5.76 -12.86 11.26
C THR A 161 -4.35 -13.17 11.80
N PRO A 162 -4.18 -14.18 12.68
CA PRO A 162 -2.84 -14.60 13.12
C PRO A 162 -1.92 -14.87 11.93
N ARG A 163 -0.67 -14.41 11.98
CA ARG A 163 0.31 -14.55 10.88
C ARG A 163 0.49 -16.00 10.43
N SER A 164 0.42 -16.96 11.36
CA SER A 164 0.50 -18.40 11.05
C SER A 164 -0.60 -18.91 10.11
N ASN A 165 -1.71 -18.19 9.94
CA ASN A 165 -2.72 -18.53 8.93
C ASN A 165 -2.26 -18.21 7.49
N MET A 166 -1.22 -17.38 7.32
CA MET A 166 -0.66 -17.04 6.01
C MET A 166 0.38 -18.04 5.52
N GLU A 167 0.76 -19.00 6.34
CA GLU A 167 1.74 -20.05 6.02
C GLU A 167 1.06 -21.29 5.42
N LYS A 168 -0.18 -21.17 4.94
CA LYS A 168 -1.00 -22.29 4.45
C LYS A 168 -1.10 -22.29 2.92
N GLY A 169 -1.02 -23.50 2.34
CA GLY A 169 -1.21 -23.72 0.90
C GLY A 169 -0.13 -23.07 0.04
N ASP A 170 -0.52 -22.50 -1.10
CA ASP A 170 0.38 -21.89 -2.08
C ASP A 170 0.66 -20.40 -1.81
N ILE A 171 0.52 -19.93 -0.56
CA ILE A 171 0.79 -18.53 -0.20
C ILE A 171 2.29 -18.31 -0.06
N VAL A 172 2.81 -17.30 -0.77
CA VAL A 172 4.23 -16.92 -0.70
C VAL A 172 4.34 -15.55 -0.04
N SER A 173 5.14 -15.46 1.02
CA SER A 173 5.44 -14.19 1.66
C SER A 173 6.64 -13.49 1.02
N ALA A 174 6.56 -12.16 0.92
CA ALA A 174 7.67 -11.30 0.56
C ALA A 174 7.70 -10.11 1.52
N GLU A 175 8.88 -9.76 2.01
CA GLU A 175 9.08 -8.60 2.90
C GLU A 175 9.80 -7.51 2.12
N GLU A 176 9.34 -6.27 2.29
CA GLU A 176 9.91 -5.10 1.64
C GLU A 176 10.13 -4.00 2.67
N ASP A 177 11.39 -3.59 2.84
CA ASP A 177 11.75 -2.45 3.67
C ASP A 177 11.51 -1.13 2.91
N MET A 178 10.90 -0.17 3.59
CA MET A 178 10.55 1.16 3.07
C MET A 178 11.33 2.25 3.83
N PRO A 179 12.66 2.34 3.70
CA PRO A 179 13.48 3.24 4.50
C PRO A 179 13.08 4.71 4.34
N ASN A 180 12.67 5.10 3.13
CA ASN A 180 12.19 6.45 2.83
C ASN A 180 10.66 6.56 2.75
N GLY A 181 9.93 5.48 3.02
CA GLY A 181 8.49 5.40 2.78
C GLY A 181 8.18 5.26 1.28
N GLY A 182 6.91 5.46 0.94
CA GLY A 182 6.39 5.35 -0.43
C GLY A 182 4.87 5.38 -0.45
#